data_AF-A0A1E7MV46-F1
#
_entry.id   AF-A0A1E7MV46-F1
#
_cell.length_a   1.000
_cell.length_b   1.000
_cell.length_c   1.000
_cell.angle_alpha   90.00
_cell.angle_beta   90.00
_cell.angle_gamma   90.00
#
_symmetry.space_group_name_H-M   'P 1'
#
loop_
_entity.id
_entity.type
_entity.pdbx_description
1 polymer ?
#
loop_
_entity_poly.entity_id
_entity_poly.type
_entity_poly.pdbx_seq_one_letter_code
_entity_poly.pdbx_strand_id
1 'polypeptide(L)'
;MRVATVRTGGAERLALVDPEGGALALPAADRRRPVGLAELLPAGPEAWAEFAERARSGPRLPFDEADLLAPLPRPRTTCSPWA
;
A
#
# COMPACT_ATOMS: atom_id res chain seq x y z
N MET A 1 2.95 10.50 -6.42
CA MET A 1 2.53 9.12 -6.13
C MET A 1 1.71 9.13 -4.84
N ARG A 2 0.64 8.34 -4.76
CA ARG A 2 -0.19 8.17 -3.55
C ARG A 2 -0.33 6.67 -3.27
N VAL A 3 -0.21 6.25 -2.02
CA VAL A 3 -0.35 4.85 -1.63
C VAL A 3 -1.42 4.71 -0.55
N ALA A 4 -2.08 3.57 -0.51
CA ALA A 4 -3.09 3.23 0.48
C ALA A 4 -2.82 1.84 1.05
N THR A 5 -3.19 1.65 2.31
CA THR A 5 -3.31 0.32 2.91
C THR A 5 -4.77 -0.09 2.82
N VAL A 6 -5.02 -1.20 2.14
CA VAL A 6 -6.37 -1.71 1.86
C VAL A 6 -6.53 -3.11 2.42
N ARG A 7 -7.75 -3.49 2.81
CA ARG A 7 -8.09 -4.86 3.15
C ARG A 7 -9.13 -5.39 2.17
N THR A 8 -8.83 -6.55 1.58
CA THR A 8 -9.70 -7.23 0.60
C THR A 8 -9.59 -8.74 0.79
N GLY A 9 -10.73 -9.44 0.79
CA GLY A 9 -10.75 -10.89 1.05
C GLY A 9 -10.09 -11.28 2.38
N GLY A 10 -10.22 -10.42 3.40
CA GLY A 10 -9.61 -10.62 4.73
C GLY A 10 -8.11 -10.33 4.84
N ALA A 11 -7.42 -9.99 3.75
CA ALA A 11 -5.98 -9.73 3.75
C ALA A 11 -5.67 -8.24 3.57
N GLU A 12 -4.75 -7.71 4.38
CA GLU A 12 -4.18 -6.37 4.23
C GLU A 12 -3.14 -6.35 3.10
N ARG A 13 -3.14 -5.27 2.32
CA ARG A 13 -2.23 -5.06 1.20
C ARG A 13 -1.86 -3.58 1.09
N LEU A 14 -0.64 -3.31 0.67
CA LEU A 14 -0.25 -1.99 0.19
C LEU A 14 -0.59 -1.86 -1.29
N ALA A 15 -1.20 -0.74 -1.68
CA ALA A 15 -1.62 -0.48 -3.04
C ALA A 15 -1.29 0.95 -3.49
N LEU A 16 -1.02 1.10 -4.78
CA LEU A 16 -0.87 2.39 -5.45
C LEU A 16 -2.28 2.96 -5.71
N VAL A 17 -2.56 4.18 -5.26
CA VAL A 17 -3.84 4.84 -5.57
C VAL A 17 -3.86 5.23 -7.03
N ASP A 18 -4.90 4.81 -7.74
CA ASP A 18 -5.07 5.10 -9.15
C ASP A 18 -5.92 6.37 -9.34
N PRO A 19 -5.44 7.37 -10.10
CA PRO A 19 -6.19 8.60 -10.36
C PRO A 19 -7.50 8.37 -11.12
N GLU A 20 -7.63 7.29 -11.88
CA GLU A 20 -8.86 6.91 -12.60
C GLU A 20 -9.87 6.20 -11.67
N GLY A 21 -9.51 5.97 -10.40
CA GLY A 21 -10.40 5.46 -9.35
C GLY A 21 -10.07 4.04 -8.90
N GLY A 22 -9.94 3.83 -7.59
CA GLY A 22 -9.51 2.56 -6.99
C GLY A 22 -8.01 2.51 -6.68
N ALA A 23 -7.51 1.30 -6.46
CA ALA A 23 -6.14 1.04 -6.04
C ALA A 23 -5.53 -0.14 -6.82
N LEU A 24 -4.27 -0.04 -7.20
CA LEU A 24 -3.52 -1.12 -7.85
C LEU A 24 -2.63 -1.80 -6.81
N ALA A 25 -2.89 -3.08 -6.53
CA ALA A 25 -2.07 -3.86 -5.61
C ALA A 25 -1.02 -4.65 -6.38
N LEU A 26 0.08 -5.01 -5.73
CA LEU A 26 1.02 -5.96 -6.33
C LEU A 26 0.35 -7.32 -6.57
N PRO A 27 0.69 -8.04 -7.66
CA PRO A 27 0.21 -9.40 -7.90
C PRO A 27 0.48 -10.32 -6.70
N ALA A 28 -0.44 -11.22 -6.37
CA ALA A 28 -0.27 -12.15 -5.26
C ALA A 28 0.95 -13.08 -5.43
N ALA A 29 1.37 -13.36 -6.67
CA ALA A 29 2.57 -14.14 -6.99
C ALA A 29 3.89 -13.40 -6.71
N ASP A 30 3.82 -12.09 -6.45
CA ASP A 30 5.00 -11.29 -6.17
C ASP A 30 5.60 -11.62 -4.80
N ARG A 31 6.74 -12.31 -4.82
CA ARG A 31 7.47 -12.76 -3.61
C ARG A 31 8.17 -11.63 -2.87
N ARG A 32 8.39 -10.47 -3.51
CA ARG A 32 9.03 -9.30 -2.90
C ARG A 32 8.00 -8.22 -2.55
N ARG A 33 6.71 -8.57 -2.48
CA ARG A 33 5.68 -7.62 -2.08
C ARG A 33 5.93 -7.16 -0.63
N PRO A 34 5.94 -5.85 -0.36
CA PRO A 34 5.88 -5.39 1.01
C PRO A 34 4.54 -5.79 1.62
N VAL A 35 4.57 -6.22 2.89
CA VAL A 35 3.35 -6.59 3.64
C VAL A 35 2.55 -5.33 4.01
N GLY A 36 3.21 -4.18 4.13
CA GLY A 36 2.57 -2.90 4.40
C GLY A 36 3.52 -1.71 4.31
N LEU A 37 2.98 -0.51 4.52
CA LEU A 37 3.72 0.75 4.40
C LEU A 37 4.95 0.83 5.33
N ALA A 38 4.92 0.11 6.47
CA ALA A 38 6.01 0.06 7.43
C ALA A 38 7.33 -0.49 6.84
N GLU A 39 7.23 -1.39 5.85
CA GLU A 39 8.39 -1.97 5.17
C GLU A 39 8.90 -1.07 4.05
N LEU A 40 8.00 -0.33 3.39
CA LEU A 40 8.35 0.54 2.27
C LEU A 40 8.97 1.87 2.72
N LEU A 41 8.49 2.44 3.84
CA LEU A 41 8.97 3.70 4.40
C LEU A 41 10.51 3.79 4.53
N PRO A 42 11.20 2.85 5.21
CA PRO A 42 12.64 2.92 5.39
C PRO A 42 13.45 2.49 4.16
N ALA A 43 12.82 1.91 3.13
CA ALA A 43 13.52 1.29 2.00
C ALA A 43 14.12 2.28 0.98
N GLY A 44 13.82 3.58 1.13
CA GLY A 44 14.38 4.63 0.28
C GLY A 44 13.68 4.77 -1.09
N PRO A 45 13.88 5.91 -1.76
CA PRO A 45 13.09 6.34 -2.92
C PRO A 45 13.09 5.36 -4.10
N GLU A 46 14.16 4.59 -4.29
CA GLU A 46 14.27 3.58 -5.35
C GLU A 46 13.24 2.46 -5.13
N ALA A 47 13.07 1.99 -3.90
CA ALA A 47 12.09 0.96 -3.56
C ALA A 47 10.66 1.46 -3.77
N TRP A 48 10.39 2.73 -3.49
CA TRP A 48 9.11 3.37 -3.77
C TRP A 48 8.80 3.43 -5.26
N ALA A 49 9.81 3.75 -6.09
CA ALA A 49 9.66 3.76 -7.54
C ALA A 49 9.45 2.34 -8.10
N GLU A 50 10.23 1.35 -7.64
CA GLU A 50 10.06 -0.05 -8.02
C GLU A 50 8.66 -0.57 -7.63
N PHE A 51 8.21 -0.26 -6.41
CA PHE A 51 6.86 -0.60 -5.97
C PHE A 51 5.79 -0.01 -6.90
N ALA A 52 5.89 1.28 -7.22
CA ALA A 52 4.92 1.95 -8.08
C ALA A 52 4.86 1.34 -9.47
N GLU A 53 6.01 1.09 -10.11
CA GLU A 53 6.04 0.49 -11.44
C GLU A 53 5.44 -0.90 -11.47
N ARG A 54 5.72 -1.72 -10.45
CA ARG A 54 5.17 -3.08 -10.38
C ARG A 54 3.70 -3.09 -10.03
N ALA A 55 3.24 -2.14 -9.20
CA ALA A 55 1.83 -2.03 -8.86
C ALA A 55 0.99 -1.68 -10.11
N ARG A 56 1.53 -0.92 -11.07
CA ARG A 56 0.82 -0.55 -12.32
C ARG A 56 0.41 -1.74 -13.19
N SER A 57 1.13 -2.86 -13.13
CA SER A 57 0.75 -4.10 -13.84
C SER A 57 -0.08 -5.05 -12.97
N GLY A 58 -0.38 -4.64 -11.74
CA GLY A 58 -1.14 -5.43 -10.79
C GLY A 58 -2.65 -5.31 -10.96
N PRO A 59 -3.42 -6.17 -10.26
CA PRO A 59 -4.88 -6.09 -10.28
C PRO A 59 -5.38 -4.76 -9.71
N ARG A 60 -6.42 -4.23 -10.36
CA ARG A 60 -7.19 -3.11 -9.84
C ARG A 60 -8.16 -3.59 -8.77
N LEU A 61 -8.20 -2.86 -7.67
CA LEU A 61 -9.08 -3.04 -6.53
C LEU A 61 -10.03 -1.84 -6.50
N PRO A 62 -11.33 -2.03 -6.81
CA PRO A 62 -12.33 -1.01 -6.62
C PRO A 62 -12.42 -0.60 -5.14
N PHE A 63 -12.60 0.69 -4.85
CA PHE A 63 -12.66 1.16 -3.45
C PHE A 63 -13.96 0.80 -2.73
N ASP A 64 -15.03 0.53 -3.47
CA ASP A 64 -16.28 -0.01 -2.95
C ASP A 64 -16.18 -1.49 -2.55
N GLU A 65 -15.18 -2.21 -3.05
CA GLU A 65 -14.90 -3.62 -2.74
C GLU A 65 -13.73 -3.80 -1.74
N ALA A 66 -13.15 -2.70 -1.25
CA ALA A 66 -11.97 -2.73 -0.38
C ALA A 66 -12.14 -1.82 0.84
N ASP A 67 -11.84 -2.34 2.03
CA ASP A 67 -11.77 -1.50 3.23
C ASP A 67 -10.50 -0.65 3.19
N LEU A 68 -10.67 0.68 3.17
CA LEU A 68 -9.57 1.62 3.34
C LEU A 68 -9.16 1.67 4.83
N LEU A 69 -7.90 1.35 5.11
CA LEU A 69 -7.33 1.45 6.44
C LEU A 69 -6.50 2.72 6.59
N ALA A 70 -6.10 3.03 7.83
CA ALA A 70 -5.03 3.99 8.05
C ALA A 70 -3.79 3.59 7.21
N PRO A 71 -3.08 4.54 6.56
CA PRO A 71 -1.92 4.21 5.73
C PRO A 71 -0.88 3.36 6.45
N LEU A 72 -0.71 3.57 7.76
CA LEU A 72 0.12 2.76 8.64
C LEU A 72 -0.75 2.27 9.82
N PRO A 73 -1.42 1.10 9.73
CA PRO A 73 -2.39 0.66 10.74
C PRO A 73 -1.77 0.33 12.11
N ARG A 74 -0.48 -0.03 12.13
CA ARG A 74 0.27 -0.45 13.32
C ARG A 74 1.62 0.28 13.39
N PRO A 75 1.64 1.60 13.67
CA PRO A 75 2.89 2.34 13.77
C PRO A 75 3.72 1.85 14.97
N ARG A 76 5.05 1.76 14.81
CA ARG A 76 5.97 1.32 15.89
C ARG A 76 6.20 2.41 16.95
N THR A 77 5.97 3.66 16.57
CA THR A 77 6.09 4.84 17.44
C THR A 77 4.82 5.66 17.30
N THR A 78 4.20 5.98 18.42
CA THR A 78 3.14 7.00 18.48
C THR A 78 3.80 8.37 18.40
N CYS A 79 3.50 9.12 17.34
CA CYS A 79 3.78 10.55 17.35
C CYS A 79 2.83 11.18 18.36
N SER A 80 3.35 11.59 19.51
CA SER A 80 2.59 12.44 20.43
C SER A 80 2.43 13.79 19.74
N PRO A 81 1.21 14.34 19.61
CA PRO A 81 1.01 15.66 19.01
C PRO A 81 1.56 16.82 19.86
N TRP A 82 2.21 16.52 21.00
CA TRP A 82 2.69 17.48 22.00
C TRP A 82 4.18 17.29 22.36
N ALA A 83 4.95 16.56 21.55
CA ALA A 83 6.40 16.38 21.74
C ALA A 83 7.22 17.41 20.96
#